data_AF-A0A2E3K3E3-F1
#
_entry.id   AF-A0A2E3K3E3-F1
#
_cell.length_a   1.000
_cell.length_b   1.000
_cell.length_c   1.000
_cell.angle_alpha   90.00
_cell.angle_beta   90.00
_cell.angle_gamma   90.00
#
_symmetry.space_group_name_H-M   'P 1'
#
loop_
_entity.id
_entity.type
_entity.pdbx_description
1 polymer ?
#
loop_
_entity_poly.entity_id
_entity_poly.type
_entity_poly.pdbx_seq_one_letter_code
_entity_poly.pdbx_strand_id
1 'polypeptide(L)'
;MTKSEPNLSAIRNEIDELDKSLHELLMRRAEIIERVKVAKTGSDISAYRPRRESEVLKQLVERHSGKFPVVSIYRIWREIMAASVVMQDKFSCAVWDGNNGIFRTIARNHFGAVTPLHFYSSPVRVLNAVSQGETVVGLLPMPQQDDLSPWWASLYGSDIKRVAICGSVPRYGFEIDAGAIIVGNIGLEESSLDNIYLIIETDGSLSQSGLRNVLKRLDLEIRSLFQDPMSSRVEGRALFLAKIKGFGRVIRSLEADILKISGAVKNVVFIGTSFQSLKETE
;
A
#
# COMPACT_ATOMS: atom_id res chain seq x y z
N MET A 1 -59.20 5.76 -1.06
CA MET A 1 -58.32 6.06 0.09
C MET A 1 -57.11 6.79 -0.46
N THR A 2 -57.05 8.10 -0.27
CA THR A 2 -55.95 8.96 -0.70
C THR A 2 -54.70 8.60 0.08
N LYS A 3 -53.64 8.23 -0.64
CA LYS A 3 -52.31 8.01 -0.08
C LYS A 3 -51.88 9.34 0.54
N SER A 4 -51.83 9.44 1.87
CA SER A 4 -51.25 10.60 2.55
C SER A 4 -49.87 10.84 1.95
N GLU A 5 -49.64 12.02 1.38
CA GLU A 5 -48.33 12.37 0.87
C GLU A 5 -47.31 12.28 2.03
N PRO A 6 -46.12 11.71 1.79
CA PRO A 6 -45.09 11.66 2.81
C PRO A 6 -44.78 13.09 3.27
N ASN A 7 -44.94 13.36 4.56
CA ASN A 7 -44.64 14.66 5.14
C ASN A 7 -43.13 14.90 5.07
N LEU A 8 -42.71 15.64 4.04
CA LEU A 8 -41.31 15.95 3.77
C LEU A 8 -40.59 16.58 4.96
N SER A 9 -41.29 17.38 5.78
CA SER A 9 -40.72 17.99 6.98
C SER A 9 -40.40 16.94 8.04
N ALA A 10 -41.27 15.95 8.24
CA ALA A 10 -41.03 14.87 9.18
C ALA A 10 -39.82 14.01 8.75
N ILE A 11 -39.74 13.68 7.46
CA ILE A 11 -38.62 12.91 6.89
C ILE A 11 -37.28 13.67 7.03
N ARG A 12 -37.27 14.99 6.83
CA ARG A 12 -36.06 15.81 7.03
C ARG A 12 -35.62 15.82 8.49
N ASN A 13 -36.56 15.96 9.42
CA ASN A 13 -36.23 15.88 10.86
C ASN A 13 -35.64 14.50 11.23
N GLU A 14 -36.13 13.42 10.63
CA GLU A 14 -35.53 12.09 10.82
C GLU A 14 -34.08 12.02 10.32
N ILE A 15 -33.75 12.67 9.20
CA ILE A 15 -32.37 12.77 8.69
C ILE A 15 -31.51 13.59 9.65
N ASP A 16 -32.00 14.74 10.11
CA ASP A 16 -31.23 15.64 10.99
C ASP A 16 -30.86 14.96 12.32
N GLU A 17 -31.78 14.18 12.91
CA GLU A 17 -31.50 13.41 14.13
C GLU A 17 -30.49 12.28 13.89
N LEU A 18 -30.54 11.63 12.72
CA LEU A 18 -29.53 10.64 12.32
C LEU A 18 -28.16 11.28 12.12
N ASP A 19 -28.08 12.44 11.46
CA ASP A 19 -26.84 13.16 11.21
C ASP A 19 -26.19 13.64 12.52
N LYS A 20 -27.00 14.12 13.47
CA LYS A 20 -26.54 14.43 14.82
C LYS A 20 -25.94 13.20 15.51
N SER A 21 -26.62 12.06 15.45
CA SER A 21 -26.14 10.81 16.03
C SER A 21 -24.83 10.33 15.38
N LEU A 22 -24.71 10.46 14.05
CA LEU A 22 -23.47 10.14 13.32
C LEU A 22 -22.32 11.04 13.76
N HIS A 23 -22.56 12.33 13.91
CA HIS A 23 -21.55 13.28 14.40
C HIS A 23 -21.10 12.94 15.82
N GLU A 24 -22.02 12.66 16.75
CA GLU A 24 -21.70 12.25 18.12
C GLU A 24 -20.86 10.97 18.16
N LEU A 25 -21.18 9.98 17.32
CA LEU A 25 -20.39 8.75 17.18
C LEU A 25 -18.98 9.02 16.66
N LEU A 26 -18.82 9.95 15.72
CA LEU A 26 -17.50 10.36 15.22
C LEU A 26 -16.67 11.05 16.31
N MET A 27 -17.28 11.93 17.10
CA MET A 27 -16.61 12.60 18.23
C MET A 27 -16.19 11.58 19.28
N ARG A 28 -17.07 10.65 19.64
CA ARG A 28 -16.73 9.58 20.58
C ARG A 28 -15.61 8.69 20.07
N ARG A 29 -15.57 8.42 18.76
CA ARG A 29 -14.46 7.68 18.13
C ARG A 29 -13.15 8.47 18.22
N ALA A 30 -13.18 9.78 18.03
CA ALA A 30 -12.01 10.65 18.15
C ALA A 30 -11.40 10.60 19.57
N GLU A 31 -12.22 10.65 20.62
CA GLU A 31 -11.77 10.49 22.02
C GLU A 31 -11.08 9.12 22.27
N ILE A 32 -11.59 8.06 21.64
CA ILE A 32 -10.96 6.73 21.73
C ILE A 32 -9.59 6.73 21.03
N ILE A 33 -9.46 7.41 19.89
CA ILE A 33 -8.18 7.53 19.17
C ILE A 33 -7.13 8.27 20.02
N GLU A 34 -7.53 9.30 20.76
CA GLU A 34 -6.63 9.99 21.70
C GLU A 34 -6.13 9.05 22.80
N ARG A 35 -7.02 8.23 23.36
CA ARG A 35 -6.63 7.20 24.34
C ARG A 35 -5.68 6.15 23.73
N VAL A 36 -5.89 5.76 22.47
CA VAL A 36 -4.98 4.87 21.74
C VAL A 36 -3.61 5.50 21.58
N LYS A 37 -3.53 6.80 21.25
CA LYS A 37 -2.28 7.55 21.17
C LYS A 37 -1.53 7.50 22.51
N VAL A 38 -2.21 7.80 23.61
CA VAL A 38 -1.62 7.75 24.96
C VAL A 38 -1.10 6.34 25.29
N ALA A 39 -1.89 5.30 25.00
CA ALA A 39 -1.51 3.91 25.27
C ALA A 39 -0.31 3.43 24.45
N LYS A 40 -0.02 4.05 23.30
CA LYS A 40 1.15 3.74 22.46
C LYS A 40 2.39 4.54 22.84
N THR A 41 2.30 5.47 23.79
CA THR A 41 3.46 6.28 24.21
C THR A 41 4.58 5.37 24.73
N GLY A 42 5.77 5.49 24.13
CA GLY A 42 6.92 4.63 24.46
C GLY A 42 6.91 3.25 23.77
N SER A 43 6.01 3.01 22.82
CA SER A 43 6.05 1.85 21.92
C SER A 43 6.52 2.23 20.52
N ASP A 44 7.18 1.31 19.80
CA ASP A 44 7.58 1.50 18.40
C ASP A 44 6.41 1.27 17.41
N ILE A 45 5.17 1.32 17.88
CA ILE A 45 3.98 1.03 17.07
C ILE A 45 3.58 2.29 16.29
N SER A 46 3.81 2.25 14.97
CA SER A 46 3.36 3.29 14.04
C SER A 46 1.85 3.59 14.16
N ALA A 47 1.50 4.87 14.03
CA ALA A 47 0.12 5.32 13.90
C ALA A 47 -0.52 4.81 12.59
N TYR A 48 0.24 4.81 11.49
CA TYR A 48 -0.21 4.31 10.21
C TYR A 48 0.03 2.80 10.10
N ARG A 49 -1.07 2.05 10.00
CA ARG A 49 -1.08 0.57 9.97
C ARG A 49 -1.88 0.10 8.74
N PRO A 50 -1.25 0.06 7.55
CA PRO A 50 -1.93 -0.24 6.28
C PRO A 50 -2.76 -1.53 6.32
N ARG A 51 -2.24 -2.56 6.99
CA ARG A 51 -2.93 -3.83 7.22
C ARG A 51 -4.27 -3.63 7.89
N ARG A 52 -4.25 -3.02 9.07
CA ARG A 52 -5.41 -2.83 9.91
C ARG A 52 -6.47 -2.03 9.18
N GLU A 53 -6.06 -1.02 8.41
CA GLU A 53 -6.97 -0.26 7.55
C GLU A 53 -7.62 -1.16 6.50
N SER A 54 -6.82 -1.96 5.78
CA SER A 54 -7.32 -2.89 4.76
C SER A 54 -8.31 -3.90 5.33
N GLU A 55 -8.03 -4.48 6.51
CA GLU A 55 -8.91 -5.41 7.20
C GLU A 55 -10.26 -4.77 7.58
N VAL A 56 -10.23 -3.54 8.12
CA VAL A 56 -11.46 -2.81 8.45
C VAL A 56 -12.28 -2.52 7.19
N LEU A 57 -11.63 -2.08 6.11
CA LEU A 57 -12.31 -1.79 4.84
C LEU A 57 -12.87 -3.08 4.21
N LYS A 58 -12.14 -4.18 4.29
CA LYS A 58 -12.58 -5.51 3.84
C LYS A 58 -13.87 -5.92 4.55
N GLN A 59 -13.84 -5.92 5.89
CA GLN A 59 -15.01 -6.25 6.71
C GLN A 59 -16.20 -5.31 6.45
N LEU A 60 -15.92 -4.02 6.22
CA LEU A 60 -16.94 -3.02 5.91
C LEU A 60 -17.68 -3.32 4.60
N VAL A 61 -16.93 -3.72 3.56
CA VAL A 61 -17.50 -4.10 2.26
C VAL A 61 -18.22 -5.43 2.35
N GLU A 62 -17.65 -6.43 3.02
CA GLU A 62 -18.25 -7.77 3.15
C GLU A 62 -19.58 -7.75 3.89
N ARG A 63 -19.72 -6.89 4.91
CA ARG A 63 -20.98 -6.74 5.67
C ARG A 63 -21.95 -5.71 5.07
N HIS A 64 -21.56 -5.03 4.00
CA HIS A 64 -22.36 -3.95 3.43
C HIS A 64 -23.68 -4.50 2.86
N SER A 65 -24.79 -3.82 3.18
CA SER A 65 -26.11 -4.14 2.68
C SER A 65 -26.94 -2.86 2.55
N GLY A 66 -28.01 -2.90 1.75
CA GLY A 66 -28.91 -1.77 1.55
C GLY A 66 -28.61 -0.93 0.31
N LYS A 67 -29.21 0.26 0.26
CA LYS A 67 -29.24 1.11 -0.96
C LYS A 67 -28.10 2.14 -1.05
N PHE A 68 -27.35 2.35 0.02
CA PHE A 68 -26.28 3.34 0.02
C PHE A 68 -25.09 2.84 -0.82
N PRO A 69 -24.49 3.63 -1.71
CA PRO A 69 -23.40 3.14 -2.55
C PRO A 69 -22.18 2.68 -1.73
N VAL A 70 -21.76 1.42 -1.91
CA VAL A 70 -20.62 0.83 -1.18
C VAL A 70 -19.31 1.61 -1.39
N VAL A 71 -19.12 2.20 -2.58
CA VAL A 71 -17.96 3.04 -2.90
C VAL A 71 -17.92 4.30 -2.01
N SER A 72 -19.09 4.91 -1.75
CA SER A 72 -19.18 6.07 -0.87
C SER A 72 -18.87 5.70 0.58
N ILE A 73 -19.35 4.55 1.06
CA ILE A 73 -18.98 4.01 2.38
C ILE A 73 -17.48 3.81 2.51
N TYR A 74 -16.85 3.21 1.50
CA TYR A 74 -15.40 3.04 1.47
C TYR A 74 -14.66 4.38 1.61
N ARG A 75 -15.04 5.41 0.84
CA ARG A 75 -14.40 6.74 0.89
C ARG A 75 -14.60 7.45 2.24
N ILE A 76 -15.79 7.37 2.81
CA ILE A 76 -16.07 7.92 4.16
C ILE A 76 -15.15 7.26 5.19
N TRP A 77 -15.01 5.94 5.16
CA TRP A 77 -14.12 5.23 6.09
C TRP A 77 -12.64 5.54 5.86
N ARG A 78 -12.20 5.71 4.60
CA ARG A 78 -10.83 6.19 4.30
C ARG A 78 -10.57 7.56 4.92
N GLU A 79 -11.50 8.49 4.80
CA GLU A 79 -11.35 9.84 5.39
C GLU A 79 -11.28 9.78 6.92
N ILE A 80 -12.16 8.99 7.55
CA ILE A 80 -12.14 8.77 8.99
C ILE A 80 -10.81 8.15 9.45
N MET A 81 -10.27 7.18 8.71
CA MET A 81 -8.96 6.58 9.01
C MET A 81 -7.83 7.58 8.88
N ALA A 82 -7.79 8.35 7.79
CA ALA A 82 -6.80 9.40 7.56
C ALA A 82 -6.75 10.42 8.72
N ALA A 83 -7.92 10.94 9.12
CA ALA A 83 -8.01 11.83 10.28
C ALA A 83 -7.49 11.17 11.56
N SER A 84 -7.79 9.89 11.78
CA SER A 84 -7.32 9.16 12.97
C SER A 84 -5.81 8.98 13.01
N VAL A 85 -5.16 8.82 11.86
CA VAL A 85 -3.71 8.67 11.75
C VAL A 85 -3.04 10.00 12.11
N VAL A 86 -3.53 11.11 11.54
CA VAL A 86 -3.02 12.47 11.83
C VAL A 86 -3.23 12.88 13.30
N MET A 87 -4.32 12.45 13.94
CA MET A 87 -4.53 12.68 15.37
C MET A 87 -3.48 11.96 16.25
N GLN A 88 -3.08 10.75 15.85
CA GLN A 88 -2.13 9.94 16.60
C GLN A 88 -0.69 10.44 16.46
N ASP A 89 -0.26 10.84 15.26
CA ASP A 89 1.12 11.23 15.01
C ASP A 89 1.25 12.21 13.83
N LYS A 90 2.42 12.85 13.71
CA LYS A 90 2.78 13.71 12.56
C LYS A 90 2.92 12.86 11.30
N PHE A 91 1.80 12.60 10.65
CA PHE A 91 1.75 11.84 9.41
C PHE A 91 1.84 12.75 8.18
N SER A 92 2.66 12.37 7.20
CA SER A 92 2.79 13.07 5.92
C SER A 92 3.22 12.08 4.83
N CYS A 93 2.91 12.42 3.57
CA CYS A 93 3.24 11.57 2.42
C CYS A 93 4.02 12.33 1.35
N ALA A 94 5.15 11.79 0.93
CA ALA A 94 5.80 12.17 -0.33
C ALA A 94 5.10 11.46 -1.50
N VAL A 95 4.81 12.17 -2.58
CA VAL A 95 4.05 11.67 -3.73
C VAL A 95 4.84 11.93 -5.00
N TRP A 96 5.02 10.90 -5.82
CA TRP A 96 5.50 11.09 -7.17
C TRP A 96 4.37 11.68 -8.02
N ASP A 97 4.56 12.89 -8.57
CA ASP A 97 3.47 13.64 -9.22
C ASP A 97 3.09 13.09 -10.60
N GLY A 98 4.01 12.40 -11.28
CA GLY A 98 3.77 11.77 -12.59
C GLY A 98 3.35 12.73 -13.72
N ASN A 99 3.42 14.05 -13.47
CA ASN A 99 3.08 15.16 -14.37
C ASN A 99 1.65 15.16 -14.97
N ASN A 100 0.77 14.26 -14.55
CA ASN A 100 -0.62 14.15 -15.04
C ASN A 100 -1.67 14.34 -13.92
N GLY A 101 -1.22 14.56 -12.68
CA GLY A 101 -2.09 14.75 -11.51
C GLY A 101 -2.79 13.47 -11.00
N ILE A 102 -2.63 12.32 -11.67
CA ILE A 102 -3.27 11.06 -11.27
C ILE A 102 -2.83 10.64 -9.87
N PHE A 103 -1.52 10.69 -9.60
CA PHE A 103 -0.97 10.29 -8.30
C PHE A 103 -1.36 11.23 -7.17
N ARG A 104 -1.60 12.52 -7.47
CA ARG A 104 -2.19 13.46 -6.52
C ARG A 104 -3.60 13.03 -6.13
N THR A 105 -4.41 12.65 -7.10
CA THR A 105 -5.78 12.15 -6.84
C THR A 105 -5.77 10.83 -6.09
N ILE A 106 -4.89 9.89 -6.47
CA ILE A 106 -4.71 8.62 -5.74
C ILE A 106 -4.31 8.89 -4.28
N ALA A 107 -3.31 9.75 -4.07
CA ALA A 107 -2.84 10.10 -2.73
C ALA A 107 -3.94 10.77 -1.90
N ARG A 108 -4.73 11.68 -2.47
CA ARG A 108 -5.85 12.33 -1.79
C ARG A 108 -6.98 11.36 -1.46
N ASN A 109 -7.35 10.48 -2.38
CA ASN A 109 -8.38 9.47 -2.13
C ASN A 109 -7.96 8.43 -1.09
N HIS A 110 -6.65 8.14 -0.98
CA HIS A 110 -6.13 7.18 -0.01
C HIS A 110 -5.86 7.81 1.36
N PHE A 111 -5.13 8.92 1.41
CA PHE A 111 -4.67 9.56 2.65
C PHE A 111 -5.57 10.70 3.15
N GLY A 112 -6.70 10.94 2.48
CA GLY A 112 -7.70 11.92 2.90
C GLY A 112 -7.29 13.39 2.74
N ALA A 113 -8.19 14.27 3.18
CA ALA A 113 -8.03 15.71 3.00
C ALA A 113 -7.00 16.31 3.96
N VAL A 114 -6.94 15.79 5.19
CA VAL A 114 -6.14 16.37 6.28
C VAL A 114 -4.66 16.00 6.26
N THR A 115 -4.26 14.97 5.50
CA THR A 115 -2.85 14.56 5.42
C THR A 115 -2.04 15.54 4.57
N PRO A 116 -0.92 16.10 5.07
CA PRO A 116 0.04 16.84 4.26
C PRO A 116 0.63 15.96 3.14
N LEU A 117 0.59 16.46 1.89
CA LEU A 117 1.18 15.82 0.72
C LEU A 117 2.30 16.69 0.16
N HIS A 118 3.46 16.09 -0.07
CA HIS A 118 4.63 16.73 -0.67
C HIS A 118 4.89 16.10 -2.04
N PHE A 119 4.93 16.91 -3.10
CA PHE A 119 5.00 16.42 -4.47
C PHE A 119 6.42 16.49 -5.03
N TYR A 120 6.86 15.40 -5.66
CA TYR A 120 8.18 15.28 -6.25
C TYR A 120 8.08 14.82 -7.70
N SER A 121 8.94 15.36 -8.56
CA SER A 121 9.01 15.00 -9.98
C SER A 121 9.71 13.66 -10.25
N SER A 122 10.45 13.12 -9.26
CA SER A 122 11.25 11.91 -9.39
C SER A 122 10.88 10.87 -8.32
N PRO A 123 10.65 9.60 -8.69
CA PRO A 123 10.45 8.51 -7.73
C PRO A 123 11.59 8.36 -6.71
N VAL A 124 12.83 8.57 -7.14
CA VAL A 124 14.01 8.48 -6.26
C VAL A 124 13.97 9.57 -5.18
N ARG A 125 13.48 10.77 -5.50
CA ARG A 125 13.30 11.84 -4.49
C ARG A 125 12.24 11.48 -3.45
N VAL A 126 11.18 10.80 -3.84
CA VAL A 126 10.19 10.25 -2.90
C VAL A 126 10.85 9.25 -1.95
N LEU A 127 11.64 8.31 -2.48
CA LEU A 127 12.37 7.34 -1.66
C LEU A 127 13.33 8.03 -0.67
N ASN A 128 14.06 9.06 -1.11
CA ASN A 128 14.98 9.81 -0.26
C ASN A 128 14.24 10.58 0.85
N ALA A 129 13.13 11.23 0.54
CA ALA A 129 12.31 11.94 1.52
C ALA A 129 11.82 11.00 2.64
N VAL A 130 11.45 9.76 2.30
CA VAL A 130 11.06 8.75 3.28
C VAL A 130 12.26 8.23 4.06
N SER A 131 13.38 7.93 3.37
CA SER A 131 14.61 7.42 3.99
C SER A 131 15.19 8.37 5.03
N GLN A 132 15.13 9.67 4.74
CA GLN A 132 15.63 10.74 5.61
C GLN A 132 14.63 11.16 6.70
N GLY A 133 13.42 10.59 6.69
CA GLY A 133 12.36 10.93 7.65
C GLY A 133 11.72 12.31 7.43
N GLU A 134 11.89 12.92 6.25
CA GLU A 134 11.18 14.15 5.87
C GLU A 134 9.66 13.91 5.77
N THR A 135 9.29 12.71 5.33
CA THR A 135 7.90 12.24 5.30
C THR A 135 7.78 10.83 5.87
N VAL A 136 6.62 10.49 6.42
CA VAL A 136 6.40 9.17 7.05
C VAL A 136 6.29 8.06 6.01
N VAL A 137 5.62 8.35 4.88
CA VAL A 137 5.44 7.41 3.77
C VAL A 137 5.64 8.06 2.42
N GLY A 138 5.88 7.24 1.41
CA GLY A 138 5.98 7.62 0.01
C GLY A 138 4.93 6.90 -0.83
N LEU A 139 4.43 7.57 -1.87
CA LEU A 139 3.51 7.01 -2.85
C LEU A 139 4.17 7.01 -4.24
N LEU A 140 4.32 5.81 -4.80
CA LEU A 140 5.07 5.53 -6.02
C LEU A 140 4.18 4.80 -7.05
N PRO A 141 4.50 4.86 -8.35
CA PRO A 141 3.78 4.09 -9.35
C PRO A 141 3.98 2.59 -9.15
N MET A 142 2.98 1.81 -9.58
CA MET A 142 3.16 0.37 -9.74
C MET A 142 4.35 0.09 -10.68
N PRO A 143 5.19 -0.93 -10.42
CA PRO A 143 6.24 -1.35 -11.34
C PRO A 143 5.68 -1.69 -12.73
N GLN A 144 6.42 -1.30 -13.77
CA GLN A 144 6.06 -1.53 -15.17
C GLN A 144 7.21 -2.27 -15.88
N GLN A 145 6.91 -2.99 -16.97
CA GLN A 145 7.92 -3.77 -17.70
C GLN A 145 8.83 -2.92 -18.57
N ASP A 146 8.33 -1.80 -19.06
CA ASP A 146 8.97 -0.86 -19.98
C ASP A 146 9.66 0.31 -19.26
N ASP A 147 9.74 0.26 -17.91
CA ASP A 147 10.45 1.27 -17.13
C ASP A 147 11.97 1.11 -17.33
N LEU A 148 12.58 2.10 -18.00
CA LEU A 148 14.02 2.14 -18.25
C LEU A 148 14.85 2.46 -17.00
N SER A 149 14.24 2.98 -15.94
CA SER A 149 14.92 3.33 -14.70
C SER A 149 14.01 3.06 -13.50
N PRO A 150 13.76 1.77 -13.22
CA PRO A 150 12.80 1.37 -12.21
C PRO A 150 13.18 1.86 -10.82
N TRP A 151 12.27 2.58 -10.18
CA TRP A 151 12.47 3.09 -8.82
C TRP A 151 12.81 1.98 -7.81
N TRP A 152 12.25 0.78 -8.00
CA TRP A 152 12.44 -0.35 -7.09
C TRP A 152 13.89 -0.84 -7.07
N ALA A 153 14.66 -0.65 -8.16
CA ALA A 153 16.07 -1.03 -8.18
C ALA A 153 16.90 -0.22 -7.17
N SER A 154 16.47 1.00 -6.84
CA SER A 154 17.11 1.83 -5.82
C SER A 154 16.98 1.23 -4.41
N LEU A 155 15.97 0.38 -4.16
CA LEU A 155 15.82 -0.33 -2.89
C LEU A 155 16.81 -1.48 -2.71
N TYR A 156 17.52 -1.90 -3.76
CA TYR A 156 18.59 -2.89 -3.66
C TYR A 156 19.85 -2.34 -2.97
N GLY A 157 20.09 -1.03 -3.07
CA GLY A 157 21.31 -0.38 -2.60
C GLY A 157 21.35 -0.12 -1.09
N SER A 158 22.57 0.09 -0.57
CA SER A 158 22.85 0.41 0.84
C SER A 158 22.43 1.81 1.29
N ASP A 159 22.05 2.68 0.37
CA ASP A 159 21.85 4.11 0.64
C ASP A 159 20.45 4.41 1.19
N ILE A 160 19.51 3.48 1.03
CA ILE A 160 18.10 3.60 1.45
C ILE A 160 17.79 2.49 2.46
N LYS A 161 18.65 2.33 3.48
CA LYS A 161 18.71 1.15 4.38
C LYS A 161 17.47 0.88 5.26
N ARG A 162 16.35 1.58 5.08
CA ARG A 162 15.15 1.45 5.93
C ARG A 162 13.81 1.67 5.21
N VAL A 163 13.79 1.83 3.89
CA VAL A 163 12.53 1.99 3.15
C VAL A 163 12.09 0.65 2.62
N ALA A 164 10.86 0.25 2.94
CA ALA A 164 10.23 -0.95 2.41
C ALA A 164 8.84 -0.64 1.88
N ILE A 165 8.36 -1.48 0.98
CA ILE A 165 6.95 -1.52 0.58
C ILE A 165 6.12 -1.93 1.80
N CYS A 166 5.20 -1.08 2.21
CA CYS A 166 4.32 -1.33 3.37
C CYS A 166 2.84 -1.41 2.98
N GLY A 167 2.51 -1.15 1.71
CA GLY A 167 1.16 -1.25 1.21
C GLY A 167 1.03 -0.92 -0.27
N SER A 168 -0.21 -0.95 -0.75
CA SER A 168 -0.55 -0.54 -2.11
C SER A 168 -1.93 0.09 -2.13
N VAL A 169 -2.12 1.06 -3.02
CA VAL A 169 -3.43 1.60 -3.35
C VAL A 169 -3.97 0.82 -4.55
N PRO A 170 -5.09 0.09 -4.40
CA PRO A 170 -5.64 -0.71 -5.47
C PRO A 170 -6.31 0.15 -6.53
N ARG A 171 -6.44 -0.42 -7.73
CA ARG A 171 -7.30 0.11 -8.80
C ARG A 171 -8.75 -0.14 -8.40
N TYR A 172 -9.38 0.81 -7.71
CA TYR A 172 -10.78 0.65 -7.29
C TYR A 172 -11.63 1.81 -7.77
N GLY A 173 -12.65 1.52 -8.59
CA GLY A 173 -13.87 2.32 -8.67
C GLY A 173 -13.73 3.81 -8.99
N PHE A 174 -12.63 4.22 -9.63
CA PHE A 174 -12.44 5.58 -10.12
C PHE A 174 -12.26 5.53 -11.65
N GLU A 175 -12.52 6.65 -12.32
CA GLU A 175 -12.13 6.92 -13.72
C GLU A 175 -10.60 6.74 -13.95
N ILE A 176 -9.84 6.56 -12.86
CA ILE A 176 -8.40 6.39 -12.83
C ILE A 176 -8.06 4.89 -12.80
N ASP A 177 -7.64 4.35 -13.95
CA ASP A 177 -7.08 3.00 -14.07
C ASP A 177 -5.58 2.97 -13.69
N ALA A 178 -5.26 3.41 -12.47
CA ALA A 178 -3.90 3.38 -11.96
C ALA A 178 -3.86 2.98 -10.48
N GLY A 179 -2.97 2.04 -10.17
CA GLY A 179 -2.63 1.68 -8.79
C GLY A 179 -1.34 2.37 -8.34
N ALA A 180 -1.07 2.33 -7.04
CA ALA A 180 0.17 2.86 -6.49
C ALA A 180 0.76 1.94 -5.42
N ILE A 181 2.07 2.04 -5.21
CA ILE A 181 2.80 1.40 -4.11
C ILE A 181 3.02 2.42 -3.01
N ILE A 182 2.87 1.97 -1.76
CA ILE A 182 3.18 2.75 -0.58
C ILE A 182 4.47 2.21 0.02
N VAL A 183 5.44 3.09 0.20
CA VAL A 183 6.72 2.80 0.86
C VAL A 183 6.83 3.55 2.18
N GLY A 184 7.56 3.00 3.14
CA GLY A 184 7.74 3.64 4.44
C GLY A 184 8.88 3.00 5.21
N ASN A 185 9.33 3.70 6.26
CA ASN A 185 10.18 3.12 7.31
C ASN A 185 9.28 2.68 8.47
N ILE A 186 8.41 1.72 8.20
CA ILE A 186 7.43 1.21 9.17
C ILE A 186 7.80 -0.25 9.40
N GLY A 187 7.90 -0.64 10.67
CA GLY A 187 8.15 -2.03 11.06
C GLY A 187 7.19 -2.97 10.32
N LEU A 188 7.74 -3.98 9.66
CA LEU A 188 6.97 -4.92 8.87
C LEU A 188 6.05 -5.71 9.81
N GLU A 189 4.75 -5.63 9.57
CA GLU A 189 3.80 -6.44 10.33
C GLU A 189 3.88 -7.89 9.82
N GLU A 190 4.42 -8.79 10.64
CA GLU A 190 4.80 -10.16 10.22
C GLU A 190 3.64 -11.07 9.80
N SER A 191 2.36 -10.73 10.04
CA SER A 191 1.30 -11.74 10.06
C SER A 191 0.11 -11.49 9.13
N SER A 192 0.33 -11.33 7.82
CA SER A 192 -0.39 -12.02 6.71
C SER A 192 0.08 -11.42 5.40
N LEU A 193 1.00 -12.13 4.77
CA LEU A 193 1.69 -11.71 3.56
C LEU A 193 0.76 -12.02 2.37
N ASP A 194 -0.11 -11.11 1.92
CA ASP A 194 -0.85 -11.39 0.69
C ASP A 194 0.09 -11.28 -0.52
N ASN A 195 0.96 -10.27 -0.51
CA ASN A 195 2.01 -10.06 -1.48
C ASN A 195 3.35 -9.82 -0.77
N ILE A 196 4.38 -10.55 -1.21
CA ILE A 196 5.78 -10.34 -0.82
C ILE A 196 6.53 -9.79 -2.03
N TYR A 197 7.36 -8.79 -1.80
CA TYR A 197 8.23 -8.19 -2.82
C TYR A 197 9.68 -8.51 -2.52
N LEU A 198 10.35 -9.12 -3.50
CA LEU A 198 11.76 -9.50 -3.44
C LEU A 198 12.50 -8.88 -4.63
N ILE A 199 13.70 -8.37 -4.38
CA ILE A 199 14.68 -8.13 -5.45
C ILE A 199 15.59 -9.35 -5.52
N ILE A 200 15.75 -9.92 -6.71
CA ILE A 200 16.60 -11.08 -6.98
C ILE A 200 17.70 -10.64 -7.92
N GLU A 201 18.94 -10.80 -7.49
CA GLU A 201 20.13 -10.63 -8.31
C GLU A 201 20.56 -11.96 -8.91
N THR A 202 20.88 -11.94 -10.21
CA THR A 202 21.44 -13.07 -10.95
C THR A 202 22.74 -12.68 -11.65
N ASP A 203 23.53 -13.66 -12.12
CA ASP A 203 24.72 -13.41 -12.94
C ASP A 203 24.45 -12.99 -14.40
N GLY A 204 23.19 -12.67 -14.74
CA GLY A 204 22.81 -12.28 -16.10
C GLY A 204 22.62 -13.46 -17.06
N SER A 205 22.92 -14.69 -16.64
CA SER A 205 22.64 -15.90 -17.45
C SER A 205 21.16 -16.23 -17.57
N LEU A 206 20.33 -15.72 -16.65
CA LEU A 206 18.89 -15.97 -16.60
C LEU A 206 18.09 -14.85 -17.27
N SER A 207 17.24 -15.22 -18.23
CA SER A 207 16.13 -14.38 -18.66
C SER A 207 15.03 -14.34 -17.60
N GLN A 208 14.10 -13.39 -17.73
CA GLN A 208 12.88 -13.32 -16.91
C GLN A 208 12.10 -14.66 -16.90
N SER A 209 11.96 -15.30 -18.06
CA SER A 209 11.32 -16.62 -18.19
C SER A 209 12.13 -17.73 -17.52
N GLY A 210 13.45 -17.68 -17.64
CA GLY A 210 14.37 -18.60 -16.96
C GLY A 210 14.23 -18.52 -15.45
N LEU A 211 14.27 -17.30 -14.89
CA LEU A 211 14.09 -17.07 -13.46
C LEU A 211 12.69 -17.50 -12.98
N ARG A 212 11.64 -17.23 -13.76
CA ARG A 212 10.28 -17.71 -13.44
C ARG A 212 10.22 -19.23 -13.31
N ASN A 213 10.88 -19.96 -14.21
CA ASN A 213 10.94 -21.43 -14.16
C ASN A 213 11.73 -21.94 -12.94
N VAL A 214 12.83 -21.25 -12.62
CA VAL A 214 13.61 -21.54 -11.41
C VAL A 214 12.75 -21.37 -10.15
N LEU A 215 12.08 -20.23 -9.99
CA LEU A 215 11.26 -19.95 -8.81
C LEU A 215 10.04 -20.87 -8.68
N LYS A 216 9.45 -21.34 -9.79
CA LYS A 216 8.32 -22.30 -9.77
C LYS A 216 8.66 -23.63 -9.07
N ARG A 217 9.93 -24.06 -9.08
CA ARG A 217 10.36 -25.29 -8.38
C ARG A 217 10.25 -25.19 -6.84
N LEU A 218 10.06 -23.98 -6.28
CA LEU A 218 9.79 -23.78 -4.85
C LEU A 218 8.30 -23.76 -4.50
N ASP A 219 7.42 -24.07 -5.47
CA ASP A 219 5.96 -23.98 -5.31
C ASP A 219 5.49 -22.55 -4.95
N LEU A 220 6.21 -21.54 -5.45
CA LEU A 220 5.89 -20.13 -5.25
C LEU A 220 4.91 -19.66 -6.33
N GLU A 221 3.79 -19.07 -5.92
CA GLU A 221 2.86 -18.39 -6.83
C GLU A 221 3.40 -16.99 -7.21
N ILE A 222 4.06 -16.91 -8.36
CA ILE A 222 4.65 -15.66 -8.87
C ILE A 222 3.59 -14.84 -9.61
N ARG A 223 3.07 -13.80 -8.94
CA ARG A 223 2.06 -12.89 -9.47
C ARG A 223 2.63 -11.96 -10.54
N SER A 224 3.80 -11.39 -10.30
CA SER A 224 4.53 -10.64 -11.32
C SER A 224 6.04 -10.71 -11.13
N LEU A 225 6.76 -10.49 -12.22
CA LEU A 225 8.21 -10.46 -12.26
C LEU A 225 8.60 -9.33 -13.21
N PHE A 226 9.48 -8.43 -12.82
CA PHE A 226 9.99 -7.32 -13.64
C PHE A 226 11.51 -7.37 -13.68
N GLN A 227 12.13 -6.86 -14.73
CA GLN A 227 13.59 -6.80 -14.86
C GLN A 227 14.03 -5.34 -14.95
N ASP A 228 15.14 -4.99 -14.32
CA ASP A 228 15.80 -3.72 -14.55
C ASP A 228 16.64 -3.82 -15.84
N PRO A 229 16.26 -3.14 -16.94
CA PRO A 229 16.98 -3.24 -18.21
C PRO A 229 18.40 -2.67 -18.15
N MET A 230 18.67 -1.78 -17.20
CA MET A 230 19.99 -1.17 -17.02
C MET A 230 20.93 -2.07 -16.22
N SER A 231 20.40 -2.90 -15.32
CA SER A 231 21.21 -3.83 -14.53
C SER A 231 22.02 -4.79 -15.40
N SER A 232 21.45 -5.28 -16.50
CA SER A 232 22.11 -6.16 -17.48
C SER A 232 23.23 -5.50 -18.29
N ARG A 233 23.39 -4.18 -18.21
CA ARG A 233 24.53 -3.47 -18.82
C ARG A 233 25.78 -3.52 -17.96
N VAL A 234 25.63 -3.86 -16.68
CA VAL A 234 26.76 -4.18 -15.80
C VAL A 234 27.11 -5.64 -16.06
N GLU A 235 28.33 -5.90 -16.52
CA GLU A 235 28.76 -7.23 -16.95
C GLU A 235 28.55 -8.26 -15.82
N GLY A 236 27.82 -9.33 -16.13
CA GLY A 236 27.57 -10.44 -15.20
C GLY A 236 26.53 -10.16 -14.11
N ARG A 237 25.58 -9.23 -14.32
CA ARG A 237 24.54 -8.91 -13.32
C ARG A 237 23.18 -8.67 -13.96
N ALA A 238 22.11 -9.18 -13.36
CA ALA A 238 20.74 -8.74 -13.66
C ALA A 238 19.87 -8.72 -12.40
N LEU A 239 19.08 -7.66 -12.24
CA LEU A 239 18.14 -7.48 -11.12
C LEU A 239 16.70 -7.71 -11.58
N PHE A 240 15.97 -8.45 -10.77
CA PHE A 240 14.55 -8.73 -10.97
C PHE A 240 13.74 -8.33 -9.74
N LEU A 241 12.58 -7.71 -9.94
CA LEU A 241 11.57 -7.54 -8.90
C LEU A 241 10.53 -8.64 -9.02
N ALA A 242 10.40 -9.48 -8.00
CA ALA A 242 9.35 -10.49 -7.91
C ALA A 242 8.26 -10.06 -6.92
N LYS A 243 7.00 -10.03 -7.37
CA LYS A 243 5.80 -10.02 -6.52
C LYS A 243 5.29 -11.45 -6.46
N ILE A 244 5.37 -12.07 -5.29
CA ILE A 244 4.85 -13.42 -5.06
C ILE A 244 3.67 -13.33 -4.10
N LYS A 245 2.72 -14.26 -4.22
CA LYS A 245 1.72 -14.45 -3.15
C LYS A 245 2.47 -14.81 -1.88
N GLY A 246 2.14 -14.16 -0.77
CA GLY A 246 2.75 -14.57 0.48
C GLY A 246 2.05 -15.78 1.09
N PHE A 247 2.78 -16.44 1.97
CA PHE A 247 2.43 -17.71 2.60
C PHE A 247 3.13 -17.73 3.96
N GLY A 248 2.65 -18.53 4.91
CA GLY A 248 3.08 -18.52 6.31
C GLY A 248 4.52 -18.96 6.61
N ARG A 249 5.47 -18.84 5.67
CA ARG A 249 6.89 -19.07 5.93
C ARG A 249 7.58 -17.81 6.43
N VAL A 250 8.63 -18.01 7.22
CA VAL A 250 9.56 -16.95 7.65
C VAL A 250 10.34 -16.44 6.43
N ILE A 251 10.36 -15.11 6.24
CA ILE A 251 11.01 -14.44 5.08
C ILE A 251 12.46 -14.88 4.89
N ARG A 252 13.24 -14.98 5.98
CA ARG A 252 14.64 -15.43 5.91
C ARG A 252 14.81 -16.84 5.34
N SER A 253 13.86 -17.74 5.62
CA SER A 253 13.89 -19.09 5.04
C SER A 253 13.67 -19.03 3.53
N LEU A 254 12.76 -18.17 3.09
CA LEU A 254 12.47 -17.99 1.67
C LEU A 254 13.66 -17.44 0.88
N GLU A 255 14.35 -16.42 1.41
CA GLU A 255 15.56 -15.87 0.79
C GLU A 255 16.63 -16.97 0.64
N ALA A 256 16.86 -17.76 1.69
CA ALA A 256 17.82 -18.88 1.66
C ALA A 256 17.43 -19.97 0.66
N ASP A 257 16.14 -20.31 0.55
CA ASP A 257 15.63 -21.30 -0.40
C ASP A 257 15.83 -20.83 -1.86
N ILE A 258 15.54 -19.55 -2.14
CA ILE A 258 15.73 -18.94 -3.47
C ILE A 258 17.22 -18.82 -3.82
N LEU A 259 18.11 -18.60 -2.85
CA LEU A 259 19.56 -18.59 -3.13
C LEU A 259 20.10 -19.97 -3.51
N LYS A 260 19.61 -21.03 -2.87
CA LYS A 260 20.13 -22.40 -3.06
C LYS A 260 19.62 -23.08 -4.33
N ILE A 261 18.56 -22.57 -4.93
CA ILE A 261 17.85 -23.28 -6.01
C ILE A 261 18.61 -23.32 -7.34
N SER A 262 19.48 -22.33 -7.57
CA SER A 262 20.25 -22.17 -8.80
C SER A 262 21.52 -21.37 -8.49
N GLY A 263 22.67 -21.86 -8.97
CA GLY A 263 23.93 -21.14 -8.86
C GLY A 263 23.95 -19.81 -9.63
N ALA A 264 22.97 -19.56 -10.50
CA ALA A 264 22.81 -18.29 -11.20
C ALA A 264 22.22 -17.17 -10.31
N VAL A 265 21.52 -17.51 -9.23
CA VAL A 265 21.00 -16.53 -8.26
C VAL A 265 22.13 -16.16 -7.29
N LYS A 266 22.47 -14.87 -7.21
CA LYS A 266 23.60 -14.37 -6.41
C LYS A 266 23.17 -13.70 -5.13
N ASN A 267 22.02 -13.02 -5.13
CA ASN A 267 21.48 -12.38 -3.94
C ASN A 267 19.94 -12.32 -4.00
N VAL A 268 19.31 -12.25 -2.83
CA VAL A 268 17.87 -12.04 -2.67
C VAL A 268 17.66 -11.06 -1.54
N VAL A 269 16.88 -10.01 -1.79
CA VAL A 269 16.59 -8.95 -0.82
C VAL A 269 15.09 -8.80 -0.70
N PHE A 270 14.55 -9.07 0.48
CA PHE A 270 13.18 -8.69 0.80
C PHE A 270 13.05 -7.16 0.89
N ILE A 271 12.08 -6.61 0.17
CA ILE A 271 11.85 -5.15 0.10
C ILE A 271 10.44 -4.74 0.52
N GLY A 272 9.65 -5.64 1.11
CA GLY A 272 8.36 -5.30 1.72
C GLY A 272 7.18 -6.15 1.29
N THR A 273 6.00 -5.73 1.73
CA THR A 273 4.73 -6.44 1.59
C THR A 273 3.58 -5.51 1.24
N SER A 274 2.56 -6.04 0.57
CA SER A 274 1.29 -5.34 0.39
C SER A 274 0.11 -6.29 0.57
N PHE A 275 -1.07 -5.71 0.81
CA PHE A 275 -2.32 -6.45 0.99
C PHE A 275 -3.03 -6.60 -0.35
N GLN A 276 -3.63 -7.76 -0.56
CA GLN A 276 -4.49 -7.99 -1.72
C GLN A 276 -5.81 -7.29 -1.47
N SER A 277 -6.09 -6.27 -2.28
CA SER A 277 -7.38 -5.60 -2.22
C SER A 277 -8.49 -6.51 -2.72
N LEU A 278 -9.71 -6.23 -2.23
CA LEU A 278 -11.01 -6.86 -2.50
C LEU A 278 -11.37 -7.12 -3.99
N LYS A 279 -10.54 -6.73 -4.98
CA LYS A 279 -10.80 -6.91 -6.43
C LYS A 279 -9.54 -7.20 -7.27
N GLU A 280 -8.61 -8.03 -6.78
CA GLU A 280 -7.63 -8.67 -7.69
C GLU A 280 -8.18 -10.00 -8.29
N THR A 281 -9.41 -10.41 -7.97
CA THR A 281 -10.10 -11.53 -8.61
C THR A 281 -10.97 -11.03 -9.76
N GLU A 282 -10.46 -11.28 -10.97
CA GLU A 282 -11.13 -11.43 -12.29
C GLU A 282 -12.04 -10.29 -12.80
#